data_AF-A0A971FV91-F1
#
_entry.id   AF-A0A971FV91-F1
#
_cell.length_a   1.000
_cell.length_b   1.000
_cell.length_c   1.000
_cell.angle_alpha   90.00
_cell.angle_beta   90.00
_cell.angle_gamma   90.00
#
_symmetry.space_group_name_H-M   'P 1'
#
loop_
_entity.id
_entity.type
_entity.pdbx_description
1 polymer ?
#
loop_
_entity_poly.entity_id
_entity_poly.type
_entity_poly.pdbx_seq_one_letter_code
_entity_poly.pdbx_strand_id
1 'polypeptide(L)'
;MKALNKFVLGLCSVALLVACSSSDDYSAGQWNAADGYAKVAFAKTSVKEELDPSDPCKANFTLTRENTEGELTVPVKILSNTDDVFVVSPATFADGEKEAEMSVTFNNAKVGNPYTLEVVIEGDQYVSFYSSDVKMSYTVTRVKWNRVGYYIDKTTGEKVEGMAMYTDDLVNSFGWSTGTPSYPVPLEERDDKPGVFRLINAYGEYYPWNEDGDYNPDVNGYIVIDATDPANVYIPEVAELPTDWGYGKFLVWSMAGYEMSRNGLAIDEVSEYMGKYENGKITFPAGALLFGCGSGYDAANNAGAFCLVIDPSKDLYKADISKDFKWDLFGEDKELKSELFDTSSTINIYKGTCTTTTDDCDKRFAEEYGTLYRVEAPYAKGHDLYFCVNKKGQVVVPAGYGKQPIGVKALDKDVYASITPESSFEEKVITLIINFTDENGTMDYGTKNEVISLRGVAK
;
A
#
# COMPACT_ATOMS: atom_id res chain seq x y z
N MET A 1 6.65 89.23 -14.27
CA MET A 1 7.15 89.84 -15.52
C MET A 1 8.67 89.96 -15.43
N LYS A 2 9.39 89.49 -16.47
CA LYS A 2 10.84 89.71 -16.75
C LYS A 2 11.81 88.90 -15.87
N ALA A 3 12.46 87.90 -16.45
CA ALA A 3 13.77 87.94 -17.12
C ALA A 3 14.90 87.62 -16.10
N LEU A 4 15.41 86.39 -16.09
CA LEU A 4 16.58 85.91 -16.86
C LEU A 4 17.92 86.34 -16.22
N ASN A 5 18.72 85.31 -15.90
CA ASN A 5 20.16 85.19 -16.18
C ASN A 5 21.19 85.78 -15.19
N LYS A 6 21.98 84.92 -14.54
CA LYS A 6 23.30 84.42 -15.01
C LYS A 6 23.92 83.49 -13.94
N PHE A 7 24.31 82.26 -14.28
CA PHE A 7 25.65 81.87 -14.78
C PHE A 7 26.75 82.15 -13.72
N VAL A 8 27.68 81.27 -13.31
CA VAL A 8 28.19 79.97 -13.79
C VAL A 8 29.49 79.74 -12.95
N LEU A 9 30.03 78.56 -12.60
CA LEU A 9 30.90 77.65 -13.38
C LEU A 9 31.63 76.72 -12.38
N GLY A 10 31.90 75.48 -12.77
CA GLY A 10 32.86 74.57 -12.14
C GLY A 10 32.69 73.12 -12.61
N LEU A 11 32.78 72.86 -13.93
CA LEU A 11 33.83 72.06 -14.60
C LEU A 11 33.98 70.61 -14.06
N CYS A 12 33.45 69.60 -14.78
CA CYS A 12 34.14 68.69 -15.74
C CYS A 12 35.11 67.69 -15.05
N SER A 13 35.13 66.37 -15.26
CA SER A 13 34.85 65.60 -16.49
C SER A 13 34.74 64.09 -16.18
N VAL A 14 33.76 63.44 -16.80
CA VAL A 14 33.80 62.16 -17.54
C VAL A 14 34.50 60.93 -16.92
N ALA A 15 33.68 59.98 -16.45
CA ALA A 15 33.90 58.55 -16.65
C ALA A 15 32.78 58.04 -17.59
N LEU A 16 33.14 57.69 -18.82
CA LEU A 16 32.26 57.03 -19.78
C LEU A 16 32.06 55.59 -19.31
N LEU A 17 30.90 55.33 -18.71
CA LEU A 17 30.38 53.97 -18.59
C LEU A 17 30.05 53.48 -20.00
N VAL A 18 30.78 52.48 -20.45
CA VAL A 18 30.39 51.65 -21.59
C VAL A 18 29.14 50.88 -21.15
N ALA A 19 27.97 51.45 -21.45
CA ALA A 19 26.74 50.67 -21.49
C ALA A 19 26.77 49.86 -22.79
N CYS A 20 26.67 48.54 -22.69
CA CYS A 20 26.34 47.69 -23.84
C CYS A 20 25.02 48.19 -24.43
N SER A 21 25.08 48.96 -25.52
CA SER A 21 23.95 49.18 -26.40
C SER A 21 23.90 48.04 -27.40
N SER A 22 23.42 46.87 -26.98
CA SER A 22 22.75 45.96 -27.91
C SER A 22 21.30 46.43 -28.00
N SER A 23 21.05 47.44 -28.82
CA SER A 23 19.70 47.67 -29.33
C SER A 23 19.44 46.54 -30.33
N ASP A 24 19.01 45.39 -29.81
CA ASP A 24 18.45 44.35 -30.66
C ASP A 24 17.17 44.95 -31.25
N ASP A 25 17.15 45.13 -32.56
CA ASP A 25 15.94 45.53 -33.30
C ASP A 25 14.89 44.44 -33.07
N TYR A 26 13.96 44.69 -32.14
CA TYR A 26 12.86 43.79 -31.85
C TYR A 26 11.89 43.81 -33.03
N SER A 27 11.98 42.82 -33.92
CA SER A 27 10.90 42.54 -34.87
C SER A 27 9.76 41.87 -34.11
N ALA A 28 8.57 42.48 -34.08
CA ALA A 28 7.39 41.84 -33.53
C ALA A 28 7.20 40.46 -34.19
N GLY A 29 6.89 39.45 -33.38
CA GLY A 29 6.65 38.09 -33.86
C GLY A 29 5.51 38.07 -34.88
N GLN A 30 5.54 37.09 -35.79
CA GLN A 30 4.54 36.96 -36.84
C GLN A 30 3.14 36.82 -36.23
N TRP A 31 2.18 37.62 -36.70
CA TRP A 31 0.76 37.51 -36.39
C TRP A 31 0.04 36.85 -37.56
N ASN A 32 -0.84 35.88 -37.28
CA ASN A 32 -1.50 35.08 -38.31
C ASN A 32 -3.01 34.94 -38.14
N ALA A 33 -3.61 35.50 -37.08
CA ALA A 33 -5.05 35.40 -36.88
C ALA A 33 -5.79 36.49 -37.66
N ALA A 34 -6.98 36.15 -38.13
CA ALA A 34 -7.88 37.08 -38.78
C ALA A 34 -8.38 38.15 -37.79
N ASP A 35 -8.75 39.32 -38.30
CA ASP A 35 -9.40 40.35 -37.49
C ASP A 35 -10.69 39.79 -36.88
N GLY A 36 -10.84 39.94 -35.56
CA GLY A 36 -12.01 39.43 -34.84
C GLY A 36 -12.08 37.91 -34.70
N TYR A 37 -10.97 37.18 -34.87
CA TYR A 37 -10.97 35.73 -34.66
C TYR A 37 -11.51 35.31 -33.28
N ALA A 38 -12.07 34.10 -33.22
CA ALA A 38 -12.87 33.64 -32.09
C ALA A 38 -12.09 33.42 -30.79
N LYS A 39 -10.77 33.19 -30.88
CA LYS A 39 -9.90 32.75 -29.76
C LYS A 39 -10.46 31.52 -29.07
N VAL A 40 -10.58 30.43 -29.82
CA VAL A 40 -11.13 29.18 -29.32
C VAL A 40 -10.07 28.42 -28.52
N ALA A 41 -10.46 27.78 -27.43
CA ALA A 41 -9.61 26.92 -26.61
C ALA A 41 -10.40 25.70 -26.09
N PHE A 42 -9.71 24.60 -25.79
CA PHE A 42 -10.31 23.52 -25.00
C PHE A 42 -10.31 23.90 -23.52
N ALA A 43 -11.40 23.62 -22.80
CA ALA A 43 -11.45 23.82 -21.35
C ALA A 43 -10.53 22.84 -20.58
N LYS A 44 -10.24 21.67 -21.19
CA LYS A 44 -9.27 20.68 -20.71
C LYS A 44 -8.47 20.14 -21.87
N THR A 45 -7.16 20.03 -21.71
CA THR A 45 -6.22 19.61 -22.77
C THR A 45 -5.75 18.16 -22.64
N SER A 46 -6.02 17.49 -21.52
CA SER A 46 -5.71 16.08 -21.31
C SER A 46 -6.77 15.43 -20.42
N VAL A 47 -7.39 14.36 -20.91
CA VAL A 47 -8.40 13.58 -20.18
C VAL A 47 -8.07 12.10 -20.30
N LYS A 48 -8.03 11.39 -19.16
CA LYS A 48 -7.85 9.95 -19.09
C LYS A 48 -9.01 9.29 -18.35
N GLU A 49 -9.60 8.35 -19.06
CA GLU A 49 -10.82 7.59 -18.87
C GLU A 49 -10.76 6.10 -18.49
N GLU A 50 -11.39 5.65 -17.41
CA GLU A 50 -11.84 4.24 -17.33
C GLU A 50 -13.37 4.20 -17.25
N LEU A 51 -14.01 3.42 -18.13
CA LEU A 51 -15.47 3.26 -18.20
C LEU A 51 -15.86 1.79 -18.10
N ASP A 52 -16.96 1.50 -17.39
CA ASP A 52 -17.54 0.15 -17.40
C ASP A 52 -18.02 -0.19 -18.83
N PRO A 53 -17.91 -1.46 -19.28
CA PRO A 53 -18.38 -1.84 -20.60
C PRO A 53 -19.86 -1.58 -20.88
N SER A 54 -20.68 -1.35 -19.83
CA SER A 54 -22.08 -0.96 -19.94
C SER A 54 -22.32 0.56 -20.08
N ASP A 55 -21.33 1.40 -19.76
CA ASP A 55 -21.45 2.86 -19.88
C ASP A 55 -21.56 3.28 -21.35
N PRO A 56 -22.17 4.43 -21.70
CA PRO A 56 -22.21 4.89 -23.09
C PRO A 56 -20.82 5.08 -23.71
N CYS A 57 -20.64 4.68 -24.97
CA CYS A 57 -19.41 4.95 -25.73
C CYS A 57 -19.37 6.38 -26.28
N LYS A 58 -19.50 7.37 -25.39
CA LYS A 58 -19.58 8.80 -25.73
C LYS A 58 -18.90 9.67 -24.67
N ALA A 59 -18.10 10.63 -25.11
CA ALA A 59 -17.54 11.69 -24.29
C ALA A 59 -17.85 13.07 -24.91
N ASN A 60 -17.97 14.11 -24.09
CA ASN A 60 -18.12 15.49 -24.54
C ASN A 60 -17.02 16.36 -23.94
N PHE A 61 -16.52 17.30 -24.73
CA PHE A 61 -15.44 18.20 -24.36
C PHE A 61 -15.87 19.64 -24.63
N THR A 62 -15.85 20.44 -23.58
CA THR A 62 -16.17 21.87 -23.65
C THR A 62 -15.05 22.64 -24.34
N LEU A 63 -15.40 23.41 -25.36
CA LEU A 63 -14.57 24.45 -25.96
C LEU A 63 -15.08 25.81 -25.49
N THR A 64 -14.17 26.75 -25.29
CA THR A 64 -14.47 28.15 -24.96
C THR A 64 -14.07 29.06 -26.10
N ARG A 65 -14.71 30.23 -26.22
CA ARG A 65 -14.29 31.32 -27.12
C ARG A 65 -14.37 32.68 -26.44
N GLU A 66 -13.49 33.61 -26.79
CA GLU A 66 -13.56 34.99 -26.27
C GLU A 66 -14.44 35.88 -27.14
N ASN A 67 -14.31 35.81 -28.47
CA ASN A 67 -15.19 36.56 -29.35
C ASN A 67 -16.48 35.77 -29.59
N THR A 68 -17.58 36.29 -29.06
CA THR A 68 -18.89 35.66 -29.09
C THR A 68 -19.76 36.12 -30.26
N GLU A 69 -19.24 36.99 -31.13
CA GLU A 69 -20.00 37.48 -32.28
C GLU A 69 -20.22 36.38 -33.32
N GLY A 70 -21.48 36.16 -33.68
CA GLY A 70 -21.90 35.21 -34.69
C GLY A 70 -21.94 33.76 -34.21
N GLU A 71 -22.74 32.96 -34.93
CA GLU A 71 -22.66 31.50 -34.83
C GLU A 71 -21.34 31.01 -35.44
N LEU A 72 -20.69 30.05 -34.78
CA LEU A 72 -19.39 29.54 -35.21
C LEU A 72 -19.31 28.03 -35.00
N THR A 73 -19.06 27.28 -36.08
CA THR A 73 -18.69 25.86 -35.98
C THR A 73 -17.19 25.70 -36.05
N VAL A 74 -16.61 25.00 -35.08
CA VAL A 74 -15.17 24.79 -34.93
C VAL A 74 -14.82 23.34 -35.29
N PRO A 75 -14.26 23.09 -36.49
CA PRO A 75 -13.71 21.79 -36.83
C PRO A 75 -12.42 21.55 -36.05
N VAL A 76 -12.13 20.28 -35.78
CA VAL A 76 -10.84 19.86 -35.24
C VAL A 76 -10.13 18.98 -36.24
N LYS A 77 -8.80 19.08 -36.29
CA LYS A 77 -7.96 18.18 -37.05
C LYS A 77 -7.49 17.06 -36.14
N ILE A 78 -7.73 15.83 -36.56
CA ILE A 78 -7.23 14.63 -35.88
C ILE A 78 -5.72 14.53 -36.17
N LEU A 79 -4.92 14.52 -35.11
CA LEU A 79 -3.49 14.27 -35.16
C LEU A 79 -3.19 12.79 -35.04
N SER A 80 -3.90 12.10 -34.13
CA SER A 80 -3.81 10.66 -33.93
C SER A 80 -5.15 10.09 -33.47
N ASN A 81 -5.45 8.87 -33.88
CA ASN A 81 -6.66 8.13 -33.54
C ASN A 81 -6.29 6.64 -33.48
N THR A 82 -6.11 6.11 -32.27
CA THR A 82 -5.65 4.74 -32.07
C THR A 82 -6.67 3.76 -32.66
N ASP A 83 -6.24 2.91 -33.58
CA ASP A 83 -7.08 1.93 -34.31
C ASP A 83 -8.33 2.52 -34.99
N ASP A 84 -8.33 3.83 -35.26
CA ASP A 84 -9.47 4.56 -35.85
C ASP A 84 -10.80 4.37 -35.09
N VAL A 85 -10.76 4.17 -33.76
CA VAL A 85 -11.97 3.89 -32.97
C VAL A 85 -12.85 5.12 -32.74
N PHE A 86 -12.26 6.33 -32.78
CA PHE A 86 -12.97 7.57 -32.44
C PHE A 86 -13.64 8.22 -33.65
N VAL A 87 -14.86 8.69 -33.44
CA VAL A 87 -15.59 9.57 -34.38
C VAL A 87 -15.89 10.89 -33.67
N VAL A 88 -15.43 12.00 -34.25
CA VAL A 88 -15.53 13.34 -33.66
C VAL A 88 -16.60 14.16 -34.38
N SER A 89 -17.50 14.76 -33.60
CA SER A 89 -18.45 15.77 -34.04
C SER A 89 -17.98 17.15 -33.58
N PRO A 90 -17.88 18.14 -34.48
CA PRO A 90 -17.37 19.47 -34.14
C PRO A 90 -18.30 20.20 -33.15
N ALA A 91 -17.76 21.19 -32.46
CA ALA A 91 -18.52 22.07 -31.59
C ALA A 91 -19.13 23.23 -32.39
N THR A 92 -20.38 23.58 -32.09
CA THR A 92 -21.07 24.75 -32.67
C THR A 92 -21.44 25.72 -31.55
N PHE A 93 -20.85 26.91 -31.58
CA PHE A 93 -21.20 28.03 -30.72
C PHE A 93 -22.36 28.79 -31.34
N ALA A 94 -23.44 28.98 -30.58
CA ALA A 94 -24.49 29.92 -30.96
C ALA A 94 -24.02 31.38 -30.78
N ASP A 95 -24.62 32.31 -31.52
CA ASP A 95 -24.33 33.74 -31.38
C ASP A 95 -24.48 34.22 -29.92
N GLY A 96 -23.49 34.95 -29.42
CA GLY A 96 -23.41 35.40 -28.03
C GLY A 96 -22.87 34.38 -27.03
N GLU A 97 -22.78 33.09 -27.36
CA GLU A 97 -22.36 32.05 -26.43
C GLU A 97 -20.84 31.89 -26.33
N LYS A 98 -20.36 31.60 -25.12
CA LYS A 98 -18.93 31.43 -24.81
C LYS A 98 -18.46 29.98 -24.79
N GLU A 99 -19.39 29.04 -24.69
CA GLU A 99 -19.10 27.61 -24.53
C GLU A 99 -19.86 26.80 -25.57
N ALA A 100 -19.24 25.73 -26.05
CA ALA A 100 -19.86 24.73 -26.92
C ALA A 100 -19.23 23.36 -26.67
N GLU A 101 -19.96 22.29 -26.97
CA GLU A 101 -19.52 20.91 -26.73
C GLU A 101 -19.08 20.24 -28.04
N MET A 102 -17.85 19.72 -28.05
CA MET A 102 -17.38 18.75 -29.04
C MET A 102 -17.73 17.35 -28.54
N SER A 103 -18.35 16.52 -29.38
CA SER A 103 -18.75 15.17 -28.99
C SER A 103 -17.89 14.12 -29.67
N VAL A 104 -17.44 13.13 -28.90
CA VAL A 104 -16.63 12.00 -29.37
C VAL A 104 -17.36 10.71 -29.07
N THR A 105 -17.44 9.82 -30.05
CA THR A 105 -17.96 8.44 -29.86
C THR A 105 -16.90 7.41 -30.21
N PHE A 106 -16.99 6.24 -29.57
CA PHE A 106 -15.98 5.18 -29.68
C PHE A 106 -16.60 3.79 -29.61
N ASN A 107 -17.67 3.57 -30.40
CA ASN A 107 -18.48 2.35 -30.35
C ASN A 107 -17.71 1.05 -30.64
N ASN A 108 -16.54 1.14 -31.27
CA ASN A 108 -15.71 -0.01 -31.62
C ASN A 108 -14.62 -0.32 -30.58
N ALA A 109 -14.53 0.46 -29.49
CA ALA A 109 -13.55 0.24 -28.43
C ALA A 109 -13.78 -1.11 -27.75
N LYS A 110 -12.72 -1.90 -27.63
CA LYS A 110 -12.76 -3.22 -26.96
C LYS A 110 -12.39 -3.10 -25.49
N VAL A 111 -12.93 -4.01 -24.68
CA VAL A 111 -12.59 -4.14 -23.25
C VAL A 111 -11.10 -4.45 -23.11
N GLY A 112 -10.45 -3.80 -22.13
CA GLY A 112 -9.04 -3.98 -21.78
C GLY A 112 -8.03 -3.19 -22.61
N ASN A 113 -8.45 -2.65 -23.76
CA ASN A 113 -7.56 -1.90 -24.64
C ASN A 113 -7.67 -0.38 -24.38
N PRO A 114 -6.56 0.31 -24.08
CA PRO A 114 -6.54 1.77 -24.05
C PRO A 114 -6.52 2.33 -25.48
N TYR A 115 -7.36 3.33 -25.75
CA TYR A 115 -7.38 4.05 -27.01
C TYR A 115 -7.17 5.54 -26.79
N THR A 116 -6.31 6.16 -27.60
CA THR A 116 -6.02 7.60 -27.52
C THR A 116 -6.42 8.33 -28.79
N LEU A 117 -7.05 9.49 -28.61
CA LEU A 117 -7.38 10.50 -29.62
C LEU A 117 -6.60 11.77 -29.31
N GLU A 118 -5.87 12.31 -30.29
CA GLU A 118 -5.29 13.64 -30.22
C GLU A 118 -5.86 14.52 -31.32
N VAL A 119 -6.30 15.72 -30.95
CA VAL A 119 -6.86 16.70 -31.88
C VAL A 119 -6.25 18.08 -31.68
N VAL A 120 -6.30 18.90 -32.73
CA VAL A 120 -5.88 20.29 -32.70
C VAL A 120 -6.89 21.19 -33.41
N ILE A 121 -7.08 22.40 -32.87
CA ILE A 121 -7.82 23.47 -33.53
C ILE A 121 -6.83 24.25 -34.41
N GLU A 122 -7.11 24.34 -35.72
CA GLU A 122 -6.31 25.07 -36.71
C GLU A 122 -7.23 26.01 -37.49
N GLY A 123 -6.70 27.14 -37.96
CA GLY A 123 -7.42 28.15 -38.75
C GLY A 123 -7.33 29.54 -38.12
N ASP A 124 -7.04 30.54 -38.94
CA ASP A 124 -6.82 31.93 -38.52
C ASP A 124 -8.09 32.61 -37.99
N GLN A 125 -9.27 32.10 -38.35
CA GLN A 125 -10.56 32.52 -37.80
C GLN A 125 -10.83 31.98 -36.38
N TYR A 126 -10.13 30.92 -35.94
CA TYR A 126 -10.34 30.30 -34.63
C TYR A 126 -9.23 30.63 -33.64
N VAL A 127 -7.96 30.57 -34.09
CA VAL A 127 -6.76 30.60 -33.24
C VAL A 127 -5.63 31.40 -33.89
N SER A 128 -4.68 31.86 -33.08
CA SER A 128 -3.41 32.47 -33.54
C SER A 128 -2.22 31.59 -33.16
N PHE A 129 -1.03 31.95 -33.63
CA PHE A 129 0.25 31.33 -33.22
C PHE A 129 0.52 31.43 -31.72
N TYR A 130 -0.18 32.32 -31.02
CA TYR A 130 -0.03 32.55 -29.58
C TYR A 130 -1.20 31.99 -28.77
N SER A 131 -2.16 31.31 -29.40
CA SER A 131 -3.26 30.64 -28.69
C SER A 131 -2.73 29.45 -27.89
N SER A 132 -3.10 29.38 -26.60
CA SER A 132 -2.89 28.21 -25.75
C SER A 132 -4.07 27.25 -25.84
N ASP A 133 -3.89 26.02 -25.34
CA ASP A 133 -4.98 25.05 -25.13
C ASP A 133 -5.76 24.69 -26.41
N VAL A 134 -5.10 24.80 -27.56
CA VAL A 134 -5.64 24.45 -28.88
C VAL A 134 -5.46 22.97 -29.23
N LYS A 135 -4.79 22.20 -28.37
CA LYS A 135 -4.57 20.75 -28.51
C LYS A 135 -5.21 20.02 -27.34
N MET A 136 -5.82 18.88 -27.62
CA MET A 136 -6.38 18.00 -26.61
C MET A 136 -5.96 16.55 -26.87
N SER A 137 -5.60 15.85 -25.80
CA SER A 137 -5.47 14.40 -25.74
C SER A 137 -6.61 13.80 -24.91
N TYR A 138 -7.26 12.78 -25.44
CA TYR A 138 -8.27 11.98 -24.75
C TYR A 138 -7.90 10.51 -24.83
N THR A 139 -7.78 9.84 -23.69
CA THR A 139 -7.56 8.40 -23.60
C THR A 139 -8.71 7.74 -22.86
N VAL A 140 -9.27 6.67 -23.40
CA VAL A 140 -10.31 5.86 -22.74
C VAL A 140 -9.97 4.38 -22.80
N THR A 141 -10.24 3.70 -21.69
CA THR A 141 -10.18 2.24 -21.57
C THR A 141 -11.52 1.72 -21.08
N ARG A 142 -12.03 0.66 -21.70
CA ARG A 142 -13.24 -0.05 -21.23
C ARG A 142 -12.81 -1.14 -20.26
N VAL A 143 -13.19 -1.06 -18.99
CA VAL A 143 -12.70 -1.98 -17.94
C VAL A 143 -13.87 -2.48 -17.11
N LYS A 144 -14.03 -3.80 -17.00
CA LYS A 144 -14.98 -4.41 -16.08
C LYS A 144 -14.27 -4.79 -14.78
N TRP A 145 -14.79 -4.27 -13.67
CA TRP A 145 -14.36 -4.63 -12.33
C TRP A 145 -15.41 -5.54 -11.68
N ASN A 146 -14.99 -6.69 -11.17
CA ASN A 146 -15.85 -7.68 -10.52
C ASN A 146 -15.57 -7.69 -9.02
N ARG A 147 -16.62 -7.74 -8.19
CA ARG A 147 -16.47 -7.93 -6.73
C ARG A 147 -15.89 -9.30 -6.45
N VAL A 148 -14.80 -9.35 -5.69
CA VAL A 148 -14.09 -10.59 -5.36
C VAL A 148 -13.67 -10.61 -3.90
N GLY A 149 -13.15 -11.76 -3.47
CA GLY A 149 -12.70 -12.00 -2.12
C GLY A 149 -13.84 -12.16 -1.13
N TYR A 150 -13.48 -12.64 0.05
CA TYR A 150 -14.39 -12.63 1.20
C TYR A 150 -13.61 -12.63 2.50
N TYR A 151 -14.31 -12.30 3.59
CA TYR A 151 -13.82 -12.59 4.94
C TYR A 151 -14.87 -13.36 5.75
N ILE A 152 -14.42 -13.95 6.86
CA ILE A 152 -15.29 -14.54 7.87
C ILE A 152 -15.38 -13.56 9.03
N ASP A 153 -16.59 -13.04 9.29
CA ASP A 153 -16.84 -12.19 10.45
C ASP A 153 -16.58 -13.00 11.72
N LYS A 154 -15.69 -12.50 12.59
CA LYS A 154 -15.29 -13.23 13.81
C LYS A 154 -16.37 -13.22 14.89
N THR A 155 -17.31 -12.29 14.83
CA THR A 155 -18.42 -12.12 15.78
C THR A 155 -19.59 -13.03 15.40
N THR A 156 -19.95 -13.07 14.12
CA THR A 156 -21.11 -13.84 13.63
C THR A 156 -20.73 -15.20 13.05
N GLY A 157 -19.48 -15.38 12.60
CA GLY A 157 -19.02 -16.55 11.87
C GLY A 157 -19.46 -16.57 10.39
N GLU A 158 -20.10 -15.52 9.89
CA GLU A 158 -20.65 -15.48 8.54
C GLU A 158 -19.61 -15.12 7.49
N LYS A 159 -19.79 -15.68 6.29
CA LYS A 159 -19.01 -15.34 5.10
C LYS A 159 -19.56 -14.06 4.47
N VAL A 160 -18.73 -13.04 4.31
CA VAL A 160 -19.08 -11.77 3.65
C VAL A 160 -18.28 -11.62 2.35
N GLU A 161 -18.98 -11.72 1.22
CA GLU A 161 -18.40 -11.68 -0.14
C GLU A 161 -18.09 -10.24 -0.60
N GLY A 162 -17.17 -10.10 -1.56
CA GLY A 162 -16.82 -8.81 -2.19
C GLY A 162 -15.91 -7.92 -1.32
N MET A 163 -15.26 -8.52 -0.34
CA MET A 163 -14.45 -7.87 0.69
C MET A 163 -13.16 -8.66 0.89
N ALA A 164 -12.12 -8.01 1.36
CA ALA A 164 -10.89 -8.65 1.81
C ALA A 164 -10.50 -8.11 3.18
N MET A 165 -9.80 -8.91 3.99
CA MET A 165 -9.24 -8.40 5.25
C MET A 165 -7.95 -7.66 4.98
N TYR A 166 -7.96 -6.36 5.23
CA TYR A 166 -6.82 -5.47 5.09
C TYR A 166 -6.17 -5.24 6.45
N THR A 167 -4.92 -5.65 6.60
CA THR A 167 -4.09 -5.31 7.75
C THR A 167 -3.20 -4.13 7.37
N ASP A 168 -3.40 -3.01 8.07
CA ASP A 168 -2.61 -1.79 7.87
C ASP A 168 -1.28 -1.86 8.65
N ASP A 169 -0.22 -1.39 8.00
CA ASP A 169 1.07 -1.04 8.63
C ASP A 169 1.66 0.24 8.00
N LEU A 170 0.84 0.99 7.24
CA LEU A 170 1.28 2.20 6.56
C LEU A 170 1.17 3.41 7.47
N VAL A 171 0.00 3.61 8.10
CA VAL A 171 -0.26 4.81 8.90
C VAL A 171 0.56 4.80 10.19
N ASN A 172 0.66 3.64 10.84
CA ASN A 172 1.47 3.50 12.06
C ASN A 172 2.97 3.70 11.81
N SER A 173 3.44 3.50 10.58
CA SER A 173 4.84 3.77 10.21
C SER A 173 5.21 5.26 10.31
N PHE A 174 4.22 6.16 10.32
CA PHE A 174 4.40 7.59 10.62
C PHE A 174 4.47 7.92 12.13
N GLY A 175 4.38 6.92 13.01
CA GLY A 175 4.48 7.09 14.46
C GLY A 175 3.19 7.50 15.15
N TRP A 176 2.04 7.43 14.47
CA TRP A 176 0.74 7.91 14.97
C TRP A 176 0.02 6.99 15.98
N SER A 177 0.70 5.99 16.56
CA SER A 177 0.12 5.10 17.59
C SER A 177 -1.21 4.43 17.19
N THR A 178 -1.45 4.26 15.89
CA THR A 178 -2.65 3.59 15.35
C THR A 178 -2.55 2.06 15.41
N GLY A 179 -1.37 1.51 15.73
CA GLY A 179 -1.12 0.07 15.72
C GLY A 179 -1.24 -0.52 14.32
N THR A 180 -1.45 -1.83 14.22
CA THR A 180 -1.61 -2.53 12.94
C THR A 180 -3.01 -3.13 12.79
N PRO A 181 -4.06 -2.30 12.65
CA PRO A 181 -5.43 -2.78 12.65
C PRO A 181 -5.70 -3.68 11.43
N SER A 182 -6.55 -4.69 11.62
CA SER A 182 -7.06 -5.54 10.54
C SER A 182 -8.57 -5.38 10.44
N TYR A 183 -9.06 -4.97 9.27
CA TYR A 183 -10.46 -4.61 9.05
C TYR A 183 -10.88 -4.94 7.60
N PRO A 184 -12.19 -5.14 7.34
CA PRO A 184 -12.66 -5.49 5.99
C PRO A 184 -12.58 -4.28 5.07
N VAL A 185 -12.15 -4.49 3.82
CA VAL A 185 -12.11 -3.48 2.78
C VAL A 185 -12.75 -4.05 1.51
N PRO A 186 -13.65 -3.29 0.85
CA PRO A 186 -14.23 -3.73 -0.40
C PRO A 186 -13.19 -3.95 -1.49
N LEU A 187 -13.29 -5.07 -2.20
CA LEU A 187 -12.29 -5.50 -3.18
C LEU A 187 -12.93 -5.82 -4.53
N GLU A 188 -12.26 -5.41 -5.60
CA GLU A 188 -12.61 -5.79 -6.97
C GLU A 188 -11.37 -6.27 -7.74
N GLU A 189 -11.61 -7.10 -8.76
CA GLU A 189 -10.60 -7.60 -9.70
C GLU A 189 -11.01 -7.26 -11.13
N ARG A 190 -10.04 -6.93 -11.99
CA ARG A 190 -10.31 -6.73 -13.41
C ARG A 190 -10.69 -8.04 -14.09
N ASP A 191 -11.80 -8.01 -14.82
CA ASP A 191 -12.27 -9.15 -15.60
C ASP A 191 -11.30 -9.51 -16.75
N ASP A 192 -10.78 -8.50 -17.42
CA ASP A 192 -9.92 -8.65 -18.61
C ASP A 192 -8.44 -8.93 -18.25
N LYS A 193 -8.05 -8.60 -17.01
CA LYS A 193 -6.69 -8.75 -16.52
C LYS A 193 -6.69 -9.32 -15.09
N PRO A 194 -7.01 -10.63 -14.92
CA PRO A 194 -6.98 -11.29 -13.61
C PRO A 194 -5.63 -11.10 -12.91
N GLY A 195 -5.67 -10.91 -11.60
CA GLY A 195 -4.53 -10.52 -10.77
C GLY A 195 -4.37 -9.00 -10.59
N VAL A 196 -5.08 -8.16 -11.36
CA VAL A 196 -5.17 -6.72 -11.03
C VAL A 196 -6.35 -6.49 -10.11
N PHE A 197 -6.04 -6.11 -8.87
CA PHE A 197 -7.03 -5.83 -7.84
C PHE A 197 -7.15 -4.33 -7.59
N ARG A 198 -8.31 -3.86 -7.12
CA ARG A 198 -8.46 -2.54 -6.52
C ARG A 198 -9.21 -2.61 -5.21
N LEU A 199 -8.62 -2.03 -4.17
CA LEU A 199 -9.26 -1.76 -2.89
C LEU A 199 -10.05 -0.47 -3.02
N ILE A 200 -11.27 -0.45 -2.48
CA ILE A 200 -12.13 0.74 -2.49
C ILE A 200 -12.15 1.34 -1.10
N ASN A 201 -11.75 2.61 -0.98
CA ASN A 201 -11.79 3.36 0.27
C ASN A 201 -11.13 2.63 1.45
N ALA A 202 -9.90 2.12 1.25
CA ALA A 202 -9.17 1.36 2.28
C ALA A 202 -8.94 2.13 3.59
N TYR A 203 -9.02 3.46 3.58
CA TYR A 203 -8.98 4.31 4.78
C TYR A 203 -10.28 5.11 4.95
N GLY A 204 -11.42 4.59 4.49
CA GLY A 204 -12.74 5.22 4.57
C GLY A 204 -13.59 4.64 5.71
N GLU A 205 -14.82 4.20 5.40
CA GLU A 205 -15.85 3.77 6.35
C GLU A 205 -15.38 2.74 7.40
N TYR A 206 -14.58 1.75 6.98
CA TYR A 206 -14.16 0.65 7.84
C TYR A 206 -12.85 0.92 8.62
N TYR A 207 -12.21 2.07 8.40
CA TYR A 207 -10.94 2.36 9.05
C TYR A 207 -11.17 2.76 10.53
N PRO A 208 -10.60 2.04 11.51
CA PRO A 208 -10.98 2.20 12.92
C PRO A 208 -10.67 3.55 13.56
N TRP A 209 -9.82 4.36 12.92
CA TRP A 209 -9.29 5.59 13.48
C TRP A 209 -9.89 6.86 12.87
N ASN A 210 -10.83 6.72 11.91
CA ASN A 210 -11.51 7.88 11.35
C ASN A 210 -12.56 8.44 12.30
N GLU A 211 -12.64 9.77 12.35
CA GLU A 211 -13.71 10.55 12.92
C GLU A 211 -14.70 11.03 11.82
N ASP A 212 -15.84 11.56 12.25
CA ASP A 212 -16.84 12.14 11.35
C ASP A 212 -16.23 13.29 10.52
N GLY A 213 -16.17 13.11 9.21
CA GLY A 213 -15.65 14.10 8.27
C GLY A 213 -14.23 13.82 7.76
N ASP A 214 -13.52 12.83 8.31
CA ASP A 214 -12.17 12.48 7.87
C ASP A 214 -12.12 11.88 6.46
N TYR A 215 -13.23 11.33 5.97
CA TYR A 215 -13.35 10.83 4.60
C TYR A 215 -14.64 11.31 3.97
N ASN A 216 -14.61 11.49 2.64
CA ASN A 216 -15.79 11.84 1.86
C ASN A 216 -16.45 10.55 1.32
N PRO A 217 -17.67 10.17 1.77
CA PRO A 217 -18.35 8.96 1.29
C PRO A 217 -18.83 9.07 -0.16
N ASP A 218 -18.94 10.27 -0.72
CA ASP A 218 -19.39 10.50 -2.10
C ASP A 218 -18.25 10.39 -3.13
N VAL A 219 -17.00 10.22 -2.66
CA VAL A 219 -15.82 10.13 -3.53
C VAL A 219 -15.07 8.85 -3.23
N ASN A 220 -14.95 7.97 -4.21
CA ASN A 220 -14.15 6.75 -4.07
C ASN A 220 -12.67 7.04 -4.33
N GLY A 221 -11.81 6.53 -3.44
CA GLY A 221 -10.38 6.34 -3.66
C GLY A 221 -10.06 4.88 -3.89
N TYR A 222 -9.07 4.62 -4.75
CA TYR A 222 -8.68 3.27 -5.12
C TYR A 222 -7.20 3.03 -4.88
N ILE A 223 -6.86 1.92 -4.24
CA ILE A 223 -5.50 1.37 -4.24
C ILE A 223 -5.49 0.23 -5.26
N VAL A 224 -4.86 0.45 -6.40
CA VAL A 224 -4.71 -0.57 -7.44
C VAL A 224 -3.45 -1.38 -7.18
N ILE A 225 -3.55 -2.70 -7.16
CA ILE A 225 -2.44 -3.62 -6.97
C ILE A 225 -2.35 -4.51 -8.21
N ASP A 226 -1.19 -4.52 -8.87
CA ASP A 226 -0.90 -5.48 -9.95
C ASP A 226 -0.23 -6.71 -9.36
N ALA A 227 -0.97 -7.81 -9.30
CA ALA A 227 -0.52 -9.14 -8.93
C ALA A 227 -0.67 -10.15 -10.08
N THR A 228 -0.61 -9.67 -11.33
CA THR A 228 -0.66 -10.54 -12.52
C THR A 228 0.54 -11.47 -12.61
N ASP A 229 1.68 -11.05 -12.06
CA ASP A 229 2.77 -11.93 -11.67
C ASP A 229 2.74 -12.11 -10.14
N PRO A 230 2.29 -13.27 -9.62
CA PRO A 230 2.18 -13.51 -8.19
C PRO A 230 3.50 -13.42 -7.42
N ALA A 231 4.65 -13.52 -8.09
CA ALA A 231 5.96 -13.37 -7.47
C ALA A 231 6.47 -11.92 -7.44
N ASN A 232 5.87 -11.03 -8.24
CA ASN A 232 6.31 -9.65 -8.42
C ASN A 232 5.12 -8.69 -8.31
N VAL A 233 4.52 -8.61 -7.11
CA VAL A 233 3.34 -7.79 -6.86
C VAL A 233 3.72 -6.36 -6.50
N TYR A 234 3.03 -5.36 -7.06
CA TYR A 234 3.30 -3.96 -6.76
C TYR A 234 2.08 -3.06 -6.94
N ILE A 235 2.17 -1.83 -6.45
CA ILE A 235 1.18 -0.76 -6.66
C ILE A 235 1.75 0.12 -7.78
N PRO A 236 1.18 0.11 -9.00
CA PRO A 236 1.82 0.72 -10.18
C PRO A 236 1.82 2.25 -10.15
N GLU A 237 0.78 2.86 -9.60
CA GLU A 237 0.62 4.32 -9.53
C GLU A 237 0.26 4.74 -8.11
N VAL A 238 0.57 6.00 -7.74
CA VAL A 238 0.18 6.54 -6.44
C VAL A 238 -1.35 6.57 -6.32
N ALA A 239 -1.86 5.99 -5.25
CA ALA A 239 -3.26 6.07 -4.88
C ALA A 239 -3.50 7.33 -4.05
N GLU A 240 -4.28 8.26 -4.59
CA GLU A 240 -4.81 9.41 -3.85
C GLU A 240 -6.16 9.06 -3.25
N LEU A 241 -6.25 9.04 -1.92
CA LEU A 241 -7.45 8.63 -1.21
C LEU A 241 -8.25 9.83 -0.69
N PRO A 242 -9.58 9.72 -0.57
CA PRO A 242 -10.44 10.81 -0.10
C PRO A 242 -10.27 11.12 1.39
N THR A 243 -9.54 10.28 2.13
CA THR A 243 -9.27 10.45 3.57
C THR A 243 -8.26 11.57 3.81
N ASP A 244 -8.59 12.50 4.70
CA ASP A 244 -7.77 13.65 5.08
C ASP A 244 -7.98 13.99 6.56
N TRP A 245 -6.93 13.80 7.37
CA TRP A 245 -6.91 14.13 8.80
C TRP A 245 -6.46 15.58 9.09
N GLY A 246 -6.60 16.48 8.11
CA GLY A 246 -6.12 17.86 8.18
C GLY A 246 -4.65 18.03 7.77
N TYR A 247 -3.99 16.96 7.33
CA TYR A 247 -2.61 16.97 6.80
C TYR A 247 -2.56 16.85 5.27
N GLY A 248 -3.72 16.83 4.62
CA GLY A 248 -3.88 16.55 3.21
C GLY A 248 -4.24 15.07 2.97
N LYS A 249 -4.74 14.81 1.76
CA LYS A 249 -5.18 13.49 1.32
C LYS A 249 -4.14 12.41 1.57
N PHE A 250 -4.59 11.24 1.98
CA PHE A 250 -3.74 10.07 2.11
C PHE A 250 -3.23 9.62 0.74
N LEU A 251 -1.94 9.33 0.69
CA LEU A 251 -1.22 8.85 -0.49
C LEU A 251 -0.66 7.46 -0.17
N VAL A 252 -0.92 6.48 -1.03
CA VAL A 252 -0.37 5.13 -0.90
C VAL A 252 0.33 4.73 -2.18
N TRP A 253 1.53 4.18 -2.08
CA TRP A 253 2.23 3.61 -3.23
C TRP A 253 3.11 2.43 -2.79
N SER A 254 3.76 1.79 -3.76
CA SER A 254 4.82 0.81 -3.50
C SER A 254 6.15 1.42 -3.93
N MET A 255 7.22 1.09 -3.22
CA MET A 255 8.57 1.53 -3.60
C MET A 255 8.92 1.04 -5.00
N ALA A 256 8.57 -0.21 -5.34
CA ALA A 256 8.73 -0.77 -6.66
C ALA A 256 8.02 0.08 -7.74
N GLY A 257 6.74 0.42 -7.56
CA GLY A 257 5.99 1.25 -8.50
C GLY A 257 6.54 2.66 -8.64
N TYR A 258 6.99 3.26 -7.53
CA TYR A 258 7.67 4.56 -7.53
C TYR A 258 8.93 4.53 -8.40
N GLU A 259 9.85 3.61 -8.11
CA GLU A 259 11.13 3.49 -8.80
C GLU A 259 10.97 3.18 -10.30
N MET A 260 10.08 2.24 -10.64
CA MET A 260 9.83 1.91 -12.06
C MET A 260 9.22 3.08 -12.83
N SER A 261 8.25 3.80 -12.24
CA SER A 261 7.55 4.87 -12.96
C SER A 261 8.30 6.20 -12.99
N ARG A 262 9.05 6.54 -11.94
CA ARG A 262 9.74 7.84 -11.79
C ARG A 262 11.19 7.78 -12.23
N ASN A 263 11.87 6.66 -11.96
CA ASN A 263 13.29 6.49 -12.23
C ASN A 263 13.56 5.54 -13.41
N GLY A 264 12.52 4.86 -13.93
CA GLY A 264 12.62 4.02 -15.11
C GLY A 264 13.39 2.72 -14.87
N LEU A 265 13.48 2.27 -13.61
CA LEU A 265 14.16 1.03 -13.26
C LEU A 265 13.42 -0.20 -13.79
N ALA A 266 14.16 -1.24 -14.13
CA ALA A 266 13.61 -2.53 -14.51
C ALA A 266 13.17 -3.36 -13.28
N ILE A 267 12.32 -4.36 -13.51
CA ILE A 267 11.70 -5.17 -12.45
C ILE A 267 12.74 -5.91 -11.58
N ASP A 268 13.87 -6.31 -12.16
CA ASP A 268 14.96 -7.00 -11.46
C ASP A 268 15.73 -6.06 -10.52
N GLU A 269 15.83 -4.77 -10.87
CA GLU A 269 16.47 -3.74 -10.05
C GLU A 269 15.66 -3.36 -8.80
N VAL A 270 14.35 -3.63 -8.80
CA VAL A 270 13.44 -3.31 -7.68
C VAL A 270 12.88 -4.56 -6.99
N SER A 271 13.45 -5.73 -7.28
CA SER A 271 12.95 -7.03 -6.80
C SER A 271 12.89 -7.16 -5.27
N GLU A 272 13.71 -6.43 -4.52
CA GLU A 272 13.66 -6.40 -3.05
C GLU A 272 12.41 -5.72 -2.47
N TYR A 273 11.73 -4.88 -3.26
CA TYR A 273 10.51 -4.18 -2.89
C TYR A 273 9.24 -4.87 -3.38
N MET A 274 9.37 -5.94 -4.17
CA MET A 274 8.24 -6.65 -4.73
C MET A 274 7.48 -7.42 -3.65
N GLY A 275 6.16 -7.26 -3.67
CA GLY A 275 5.25 -8.09 -2.90
C GLY A 275 5.03 -9.47 -3.53
N LYS A 276 4.23 -10.28 -2.87
CA LYS A 276 3.81 -11.61 -3.33
C LYS A 276 2.31 -11.78 -3.21
N TYR A 277 1.73 -12.56 -4.11
CA TYR A 277 0.37 -13.07 -4.02
C TYR A 277 0.40 -14.60 -3.92
N GLU A 278 0.27 -15.12 -2.71
CA GLU A 278 0.31 -16.56 -2.46
C GLU A 278 -0.70 -16.94 -1.37
N ASN A 279 -1.27 -18.15 -1.47
CA ASN A 279 -2.18 -18.68 -0.45
C ASN A 279 -3.37 -17.76 -0.15
N GLY A 280 -3.89 -17.10 -1.19
CA GLY A 280 -5.02 -16.16 -1.07
C GLY A 280 -4.67 -14.82 -0.41
N LYS A 281 -3.39 -14.49 -0.25
CA LYS A 281 -2.91 -13.29 0.44
C LYS A 281 -1.92 -12.49 -0.38
N ILE A 282 -2.05 -11.17 -0.36
CA ILE A 282 -1.02 -10.24 -0.84
C ILE A 282 -0.25 -9.70 0.35
N THR A 283 1.09 -9.78 0.29
CA THR A 283 2.00 -9.26 1.31
C THR A 283 3.14 -8.50 0.67
N PHE A 284 3.68 -7.50 1.37
CA PHE A 284 4.86 -6.74 0.94
C PHE A 284 6.00 -6.86 1.96
N PRO A 285 7.27 -6.84 1.52
CA PRO A 285 8.41 -6.76 2.42
C PRO A 285 8.35 -5.53 3.32
N ALA A 286 9.01 -5.60 4.49
CA ALA A 286 9.11 -4.46 5.39
C ALA A 286 9.79 -3.27 4.68
N GLY A 287 9.23 -2.07 4.81
CA GLY A 287 9.75 -0.86 4.16
C GLY A 287 9.47 -0.75 2.65
N ALA A 288 8.76 -1.70 2.04
CA ALA A 288 8.52 -1.72 0.58
C ALA A 288 7.30 -0.92 0.12
N LEU A 289 6.52 -0.37 1.05
CA LEU A 289 5.37 0.49 0.74
C LEU A 289 5.71 1.94 1.07
N LEU A 290 4.93 2.85 0.48
CA LEU A 290 5.06 4.29 0.67
C LEU A 290 3.73 4.83 1.18
N PHE A 291 3.80 5.69 2.19
CA PHE A 291 2.65 6.40 2.73
C PHE A 291 2.95 7.89 2.82
N GLY A 292 1.94 8.73 2.59
CA GLY A 292 2.05 10.17 2.73
C GLY A 292 0.71 10.84 2.97
N CYS A 293 0.77 12.13 3.32
CA CYS A 293 -0.40 13.00 3.46
C CYS A 293 -0.11 14.33 2.75
N GLY A 294 -1.00 14.74 1.84
CA GLY A 294 -0.85 15.98 1.09
C GLY A 294 0.23 15.89 0.00
N SER A 295 1.46 16.33 0.29
CA SER A 295 2.57 16.33 -0.68
C SER A 295 3.78 15.56 -0.16
N GLY A 296 4.16 14.51 -0.87
CA GLY A 296 5.28 13.65 -0.50
C GLY A 296 4.83 12.36 0.20
N TYR A 297 5.72 11.38 0.26
CA TYR A 297 5.52 10.10 0.91
C TYR A 297 6.87 9.57 1.39
N ASP A 298 6.83 8.82 2.48
CA ASP A 298 7.98 8.17 3.09
C ASP A 298 7.79 6.65 3.10
N ALA A 299 8.89 5.93 3.29
CA ALA A 299 8.87 4.48 3.46
C ALA A 299 7.97 4.08 4.65
N ALA A 300 7.13 3.09 4.42
CA ALA A 300 6.12 2.59 5.33
C ALA A 300 6.09 1.06 5.32
N ASN A 301 5.14 0.44 6.05
CA ASN A 301 5.15 -0.99 6.33
C ASN A 301 6.42 -1.40 7.12
N ASN A 302 6.79 -0.61 8.13
CA ASN A 302 8.04 -0.79 8.87
C ASN A 302 8.14 -2.13 9.60
N ALA A 303 7.01 -2.69 10.06
CA ALA A 303 6.97 -4.00 10.70
C ALA A 303 6.86 -5.15 9.68
N GLY A 304 6.60 -4.85 8.40
CA GLY A 304 6.28 -5.86 7.39
C GLY A 304 4.93 -6.52 7.65
N ALA A 305 4.03 -5.84 8.35
CA ALA A 305 2.75 -6.40 8.79
C ALA A 305 1.60 -6.21 7.80
N PHE A 306 1.80 -5.42 6.75
CA PHE A 306 0.81 -5.26 5.67
C PHE A 306 0.41 -6.62 5.12
N CYS A 307 -0.88 -6.89 5.08
CA CYS A 307 -1.43 -8.10 4.51
C CYS A 307 -2.84 -7.85 4.01
N LEU A 308 -3.11 -8.25 2.77
CA LEU A 308 -4.45 -8.30 2.22
C LEU A 308 -4.87 -9.77 2.06
N VAL A 309 -5.80 -10.24 2.88
CA VAL A 309 -6.37 -11.59 2.78
C VAL A 309 -7.59 -11.55 1.87
N ILE A 310 -7.42 -12.06 0.65
CA ILE A 310 -8.45 -12.10 -0.39
C ILE A 310 -9.30 -13.37 -0.28
N ASP A 311 -8.65 -14.52 -0.07
CA ASP A 311 -9.31 -15.82 0.01
C ASP A 311 -8.76 -16.61 1.20
N PRO A 312 -9.38 -16.49 2.39
CA PRO A 312 -8.89 -17.17 3.59
C PRO A 312 -9.02 -18.70 3.53
N SER A 313 -9.73 -19.29 2.55
CA SER A 313 -9.73 -20.76 2.40
C SER A 313 -8.43 -21.32 1.85
N LYS A 314 -7.59 -20.46 1.26
CA LYS A 314 -6.27 -20.83 0.75
C LYS A 314 -5.17 -20.75 1.82
N ASP A 315 -5.53 -20.39 3.04
CA ASP A 315 -4.59 -20.39 4.17
C ASP A 315 -4.02 -21.78 4.39
N LEU A 316 -2.69 -21.85 4.39
CA LEU A 316 -1.99 -23.11 4.63
C LEU A 316 -2.22 -23.57 6.07
N TYR A 317 -2.47 -24.87 6.23
CA TYR A 317 -2.61 -25.51 7.52
C TYR A 317 -1.38 -25.27 8.41
N LYS A 318 -1.57 -24.81 9.64
CA LYS A 318 -0.49 -24.65 10.63
C LYS A 318 -0.57 -25.80 11.63
N ALA A 319 0.56 -26.46 11.88
CA ALA A 319 0.63 -27.57 12.81
C ALA A 319 0.21 -27.11 14.23
N ASP A 320 -0.81 -27.77 14.78
CA ASP A 320 -1.32 -27.57 16.13
C ASP A 320 -0.54 -28.47 17.09
N ILE A 321 0.27 -27.88 17.97
CA ILE A 321 1.10 -28.60 18.94
C ILE A 321 0.27 -29.55 19.82
N SER A 322 -0.99 -29.23 20.10
CA SER A 322 -1.86 -30.06 20.94
C SER A 322 -2.46 -31.27 20.21
N LYS A 323 -2.49 -31.27 18.87
CA LYS A 323 -3.17 -32.29 18.06
C LYS A 323 -2.25 -33.06 17.13
N ASP A 324 -1.32 -32.35 16.50
CA ASP A 324 -0.54 -32.88 15.39
C ASP A 324 0.78 -33.52 15.81
N PHE A 325 1.14 -33.46 17.09
CA PHE A 325 2.44 -33.95 17.56
C PHE A 325 2.32 -35.23 18.36
N LYS A 326 3.17 -36.20 17.99
CA LYS A 326 3.46 -37.37 18.82
C LYS A 326 4.63 -37.04 19.74
N TRP A 327 4.52 -37.48 20.99
CA TRP A 327 5.52 -37.25 22.02
C TRP A 327 6.30 -38.52 22.32
N ASP A 328 7.61 -38.46 22.14
CA ASP A 328 8.54 -39.52 22.53
C ASP A 328 9.34 -39.06 23.77
N LEU A 329 9.47 -39.93 24.76
CA LEU A 329 10.21 -39.63 25.99
C LEU A 329 11.68 -39.35 25.64
N PHE A 330 12.14 -38.14 25.95
CA PHE A 330 13.49 -37.67 25.69
C PHE A 330 14.36 -37.71 26.94
N GLY A 331 13.79 -37.34 28.09
CA GLY A 331 14.44 -37.41 29.39
C GLY A 331 13.45 -37.84 30.45
N GLU A 332 13.66 -39.03 31.01
CA GLU A 332 12.92 -39.53 32.16
C GLU A 332 13.59 -39.06 33.46
N ASP A 333 12.76 -38.68 34.45
CA ASP A 333 13.15 -38.34 35.81
C ASP A 333 14.36 -37.37 35.90
N LYS A 334 14.31 -36.30 35.12
CA LYS A 334 15.37 -35.27 35.10
C LYS A 334 15.19 -34.30 36.25
N GLU A 335 16.29 -33.92 36.86
CA GLU A 335 16.29 -32.90 37.91
C GLU A 335 16.06 -31.53 37.26
N LEU A 336 14.98 -30.86 37.67
CA LEU A 336 14.74 -29.44 37.44
C LEU A 336 15.11 -28.68 38.71
N LYS A 337 16.02 -27.71 38.59
CA LYS A 337 16.28 -26.71 39.62
C LYS A 337 15.54 -25.44 39.24
N SER A 338 14.52 -25.12 40.02
CA SER A 338 13.73 -23.91 39.84
C SER A 338 14.26 -22.80 40.72
N GLU A 339 14.75 -21.74 40.10
CA GLU A 339 15.11 -20.50 40.80
C GLU A 339 13.84 -19.74 41.22
N LEU A 340 12.72 -19.88 40.50
CA LEU A 340 11.46 -19.24 40.88
C LEU A 340 10.98 -19.67 42.27
N PHE A 341 11.13 -20.97 42.59
CA PHE A 341 10.68 -21.54 43.86
C PHE A 341 11.80 -21.85 44.85
N ASP A 342 13.06 -21.72 44.44
CA ASP A 342 14.24 -22.18 45.21
C ASP A 342 14.10 -23.66 45.62
N THR A 343 13.66 -24.50 44.68
CA THR A 343 13.43 -25.93 44.90
C THR A 343 14.01 -26.77 43.77
N SER A 344 14.17 -28.07 44.04
CA SER A 344 14.48 -29.06 43.01
C SER A 344 13.34 -30.07 42.92
N SER A 345 12.97 -30.42 41.70
CA SER A 345 11.93 -31.40 41.39
C SER A 345 12.40 -32.37 40.31
N THR A 346 11.63 -33.41 40.09
CA THR A 346 11.87 -34.40 39.04
C THR A 346 10.81 -34.23 37.97
N ILE A 347 11.24 -34.07 36.71
CA ILE A 347 10.37 -33.83 35.57
C ILE A 347 10.71 -34.78 34.42
N ASN A 348 9.73 -34.98 33.53
CA ASN A 348 9.95 -35.63 32.25
C ASN A 348 10.03 -34.61 31.13
N ILE A 349 10.85 -34.91 30.14
CA ILE A 349 10.97 -34.13 28.91
C ILE A 349 10.61 -35.03 27.75
N TYR A 350 9.79 -34.52 26.84
CA TYR A 350 9.39 -35.20 25.62
C TYR A 350 9.89 -34.43 24.41
N LYS A 351 10.25 -35.18 23.37
CA LYS A 351 10.53 -34.65 22.03
C LYS A 351 9.29 -34.85 21.17
N GLY A 352 8.86 -33.78 20.52
CA GLY A 352 7.70 -33.78 19.62
C GLY A 352 8.11 -34.09 18.19
N THR A 353 7.32 -34.94 17.51
CA THR A 353 7.39 -35.15 16.06
C THR A 353 6.03 -34.82 15.47
N CYS A 354 5.98 -33.91 14.49
CA CYS A 354 4.74 -33.60 13.78
C CYS A 354 4.31 -34.83 12.97
N THR A 355 3.03 -35.16 13.04
CA THR A 355 2.40 -36.33 12.41
C THR A 355 1.47 -35.95 11.26
N THR A 356 1.14 -34.67 11.15
CA THR A 356 0.33 -34.11 10.06
C THR A 356 1.26 -33.54 8.99
N THR A 357 0.95 -33.81 7.72
CA THR A 357 1.74 -33.32 6.56
C THR A 357 0.91 -32.46 5.61
N THR A 358 -0.30 -32.06 6.02
CA THR A 358 -1.17 -31.15 5.25
C THR A 358 -0.41 -29.86 4.99
N ASP A 359 -0.37 -29.43 3.73
CA ASP A 359 0.37 -28.24 3.29
C ASP A 359 1.83 -28.22 3.75
N ASP A 360 2.47 -29.39 3.83
CA ASP A 360 3.85 -29.56 4.33
C ASP A 360 4.06 -28.88 5.70
N CYS A 361 3.03 -28.88 6.57
CA CYS A 361 3.09 -28.19 7.85
C CYS A 361 4.21 -28.72 8.76
N ASP A 362 4.54 -30.01 8.67
CA ASP A 362 5.67 -30.65 9.34
C ASP A 362 7.00 -30.02 8.93
N LYS A 363 7.24 -29.87 7.62
CA LYS A 363 8.48 -29.30 7.08
C LYS A 363 8.57 -27.81 7.37
N ARG A 364 7.47 -27.08 7.20
CA ARG A 364 7.43 -25.63 7.49
C ARG A 364 7.66 -25.36 8.98
N PHE A 365 7.02 -26.13 9.87
CA PHE A 365 7.27 -26.04 11.30
C PHE A 365 8.74 -26.33 11.65
N ALA A 366 9.32 -27.39 11.06
CA ALA A 366 10.71 -27.75 11.29
C ALA A 366 11.71 -26.73 10.70
N GLU A 367 11.37 -26.06 9.61
CA GLU A 367 12.18 -24.97 9.03
C GLU A 367 12.16 -23.74 9.95
N GLU A 368 10.97 -23.36 10.41
CA GLU A 368 10.75 -22.14 11.18
C GLU A 368 11.25 -22.27 12.63
N TYR A 369 10.91 -23.37 13.30
CA TYR A 369 11.17 -23.55 14.73
C TYR A 369 12.17 -24.66 15.05
N GLY A 370 12.38 -25.62 14.14
CA GLY A 370 13.23 -26.79 14.38
C GLY A 370 12.53 -27.88 15.19
N THR A 371 13.22 -28.42 16.20
CA THR A 371 12.72 -29.55 17.00
C THR A 371 11.93 -29.08 18.20
N LEU A 372 10.69 -29.58 18.36
CA LEU A 372 9.83 -29.27 19.50
C LEU A 372 10.12 -30.13 20.73
N TYR A 373 10.10 -29.51 21.89
CA TYR A 373 10.24 -30.13 23.20
C TYR A 373 9.10 -29.72 24.14
N ARG A 374 8.74 -30.63 25.03
CA ARG A 374 7.74 -30.43 26.08
C ARG A 374 8.31 -30.85 27.42
N VAL A 375 8.35 -29.93 28.37
CA VAL A 375 8.65 -30.17 29.78
C VAL A 375 7.33 -30.43 30.48
N GLU A 376 7.16 -31.64 31.00
CA GLU A 376 5.90 -32.06 31.63
C GLU A 376 5.75 -31.44 33.02
N ALA A 377 4.67 -30.68 33.20
CA ALA A 377 4.24 -30.12 34.48
C ALA A 377 5.38 -29.59 35.40
N PRO A 378 6.27 -28.69 34.94
CA PRO A 378 7.43 -28.25 35.72
C PRO A 378 7.07 -27.58 37.06
N TYR A 379 5.87 -27.00 37.16
CA TYR A 379 5.41 -26.28 38.35
C TYR A 379 4.06 -26.76 38.89
N ALA A 380 3.12 -27.09 37.99
CA ALA A 380 1.79 -27.56 38.35
C ALA A 380 1.27 -28.62 37.37
N LYS A 381 0.51 -29.58 37.89
CA LYS A 381 -0.08 -30.65 37.09
C LYS A 381 -1.00 -30.07 36.00
N GLY A 382 -0.82 -30.54 34.76
CA GLY A 382 -1.61 -30.09 33.61
C GLY A 382 -1.11 -28.83 32.94
N HIS A 383 0.01 -28.27 33.41
CA HIS A 383 0.64 -27.07 32.86
C HIS A 383 2.06 -27.40 32.35
N ASP A 384 2.13 -27.91 31.13
CA ASP A 384 3.39 -28.21 30.44
C ASP A 384 4.04 -26.93 29.90
N LEU A 385 5.37 -26.94 29.75
CA LEU A 385 6.12 -25.91 29.02
C LEU A 385 6.64 -26.42 27.68
N TYR A 386 6.49 -25.62 26.64
CA TYR A 386 6.87 -25.91 25.28
C TYR A 386 7.95 -24.96 24.78
N PHE A 387 8.96 -25.50 24.11
CA PHE A 387 9.98 -24.72 23.42
C PHE A 387 10.55 -25.54 22.25
N CYS A 388 11.22 -24.87 21.33
CA CYS A 388 11.89 -25.51 20.22
C CYS A 388 13.40 -25.23 20.23
N VAL A 389 14.15 -26.08 19.55
CA VAL A 389 15.57 -25.85 19.23
C VAL A 389 15.68 -25.74 17.71
N ASN A 390 16.04 -24.56 17.22
CA ASN A 390 16.14 -24.29 15.79
C ASN A 390 17.36 -24.97 15.16
N LYS A 391 17.50 -24.91 13.83
CA LYS A 391 18.63 -25.52 13.11
C LYS A 391 20.01 -24.96 13.48
N LYS A 392 20.07 -23.79 14.11
CA LYS A 392 21.30 -23.17 14.63
C LYS A 392 21.61 -23.60 16.07
N GLY A 393 20.77 -24.46 16.67
CA GLY A 393 20.91 -24.90 18.06
C GLY A 393 20.41 -23.89 19.10
N GLN A 394 19.67 -22.86 18.69
CA GLN A 394 19.16 -21.83 19.58
C GLN A 394 17.77 -22.20 20.09
N VAL A 395 17.47 -21.88 21.34
CA VAL A 395 16.13 -22.02 21.90
C VAL A 395 15.22 -20.95 21.30
N VAL A 396 14.09 -21.38 20.76
CA VAL A 396 13.03 -20.51 20.22
C VAL A 396 11.69 -20.99 20.74
N VAL A 397 10.66 -20.16 20.65
CA VAL A 397 9.30 -20.50 21.11
C VAL A 397 8.36 -20.50 19.91
N PRO A 398 7.54 -21.55 19.72
CA PRO A 398 6.60 -21.59 18.60
C PRO A 398 5.50 -20.53 18.73
N ALA A 399 4.97 -20.07 17.60
CA ALA A 399 3.85 -19.11 17.59
C ALA A 399 2.67 -19.61 18.43
N GLY A 400 2.07 -18.69 19.21
CA GLY A 400 1.00 -19.00 20.16
C GLY A 400 1.47 -19.51 21.53
N TYR A 401 2.76 -19.83 21.69
CA TYR A 401 3.34 -20.32 22.96
C TYR A 401 4.31 -19.32 23.61
N GLY A 402 4.35 -18.07 23.13
CA GLY A 402 5.22 -17.02 23.68
C GLY A 402 4.96 -16.69 25.16
N LYS A 403 3.73 -16.96 25.64
CA LYS A 403 3.31 -16.79 27.03
C LYS A 403 2.50 -18.02 27.45
N GLN A 404 3.00 -18.78 28.43
CA GLN A 404 2.49 -20.11 28.77
C GLN A 404 2.02 -20.15 30.23
N PRO A 405 0.76 -20.54 30.51
CA PRO A 405 0.27 -20.58 31.89
C PRO A 405 0.96 -21.71 32.66
N ILE A 406 1.53 -21.39 33.83
CA ILE A 406 2.26 -22.38 34.65
C ILE A 406 1.42 -23.03 35.76
N GLY A 407 0.16 -22.65 35.89
CA GLY A 407 -0.77 -23.20 36.91
C GLY A 407 -0.48 -22.74 38.34
N VAL A 408 0.29 -21.66 38.50
CA VAL A 408 0.62 -21.05 39.78
C VAL A 408 -0.03 -19.67 39.87
N LYS A 409 -0.49 -19.32 41.07
CA LYS A 409 -0.97 -17.98 41.39
C LYS A 409 0.02 -17.24 42.29
N ALA A 410 0.23 -15.96 42.01
CA ALA A 410 0.94 -15.03 42.87
C ALA A 410 0.10 -13.74 42.99
N LEU A 411 -0.11 -13.26 44.21
CA LEU A 411 -0.96 -12.09 44.48
C LEU A 411 -2.36 -12.20 43.83
N ASP A 412 -2.96 -13.38 43.95
CA ASP A 412 -4.27 -13.77 43.36
C ASP A 412 -4.36 -13.72 41.83
N LYS A 413 -3.23 -13.50 41.13
CA LYS A 413 -3.15 -13.54 39.66
C LYS A 413 -2.46 -14.79 39.15
N ASP A 414 -2.90 -15.29 38.00
CA ASP A 414 -2.23 -16.39 37.31
C ASP A 414 -0.88 -15.96 36.75
N VAL A 415 0.12 -16.81 36.93
CA VAL A 415 1.50 -16.59 36.48
C VAL A 415 1.70 -17.29 35.14
N TYR A 416 2.41 -16.61 34.25
CA TYR A 416 2.77 -17.07 32.91
C TYR A 416 4.28 -17.03 32.70
N ALA A 417 4.80 -18.04 32.01
CA ALA A 417 6.19 -18.14 31.60
C ALA A 417 6.38 -17.66 30.15
N SER A 418 7.37 -16.80 29.94
CA SER A 418 7.85 -16.41 28.61
C SER A 418 9.34 -16.77 28.49
N ILE A 419 9.64 -17.82 27.73
CA ILE A 419 11.02 -18.31 27.54
C ILE A 419 11.77 -17.35 26.62
N THR A 420 12.97 -16.95 27.01
CA THR A 420 13.76 -15.95 26.29
C THR A 420 14.78 -16.58 25.34
N PRO A 421 15.21 -15.86 24.28
CA PRO A 421 16.21 -16.35 23.31
C PRO A 421 17.60 -16.64 23.90
N GLU A 422 17.92 -16.11 25.09
CA GLU A 422 19.17 -16.37 25.80
C GLU A 422 19.21 -17.77 26.46
N SER A 423 18.09 -18.49 26.43
CA SER A 423 18.01 -19.88 26.86
C SER A 423 18.94 -20.78 26.04
N SER A 424 19.44 -21.86 26.65
CA SER A 424 20.38 -22.78 26.01
C SER A 424 19.93 -24.24 26.11
N PHE A 425 20.28 -25.00 25.08
CA PHE A 425 20.09 -26.44 25.01
C PHE A 425 21.41 -27.11 24.69
N GLU A 426 22.03 -27.73 25.69
CA GLU A 426 23.30 -28.44 25.57
C GLU A 426 23.11 -29.94 25.77
N GLU A 427 24.12 -30.74 25.40
CA GLU A 427 24.09 -32.21 25.51
C GLU A 427 23.70 -32.70 26.93
N LYS A 428 24.07 -31.95 27.96
CA LYS A 428 24.00 -32.39 29.37
C LYS A 428 23.10 -31.53 30.23
N VAL A 429 22.68 -30.37 29.74
CA VAL A 429 21.92 -29.39 30.50
C VAL A 429 21.04 -28.57 29.57
N ILE A 430 19.83 -28.27 30.03
CA ILE A 430 18.97 -27.26 29.42
C ILE A 430 18.87 -26.13 30.43
N THR A 431 19.07 -24.90 29.99
CA THR A 431 18.82 -23.72 30.82
C THR A 431 17.78 -22.87 30.13
N LEU A 432 16.57 -22.86 30.70
CA LEU A 432 15.51 -21.97 30.26
C LEU A 432 15.60 -20.69 31.08
N ILE A 433 15.87 -19.58 30.41
CA ILE A 433 15.78 -18.25 30.99
C ILE A 433 14.34 -17.80 30.75
N ILE A 434 13.59 -17.59 31.82
CA ILE A 434 12.14 -17.39 31.76
C ILE A 434 11.77 -16.08 32.46
N ASN A 435 11.03 -15.23 31.76
CA ASN A 435 10.34 -14.08 32.33
C ASN A 435 8.97 -14.53 32.85
N PHE A 436 8.70 -14.31 34.13
CA PHE A 436 7.42 -14.65 34.75
C PHE A 436 6.56 -13.40 34.92
N THR A 437 5.38 -13.39 34.32
CA THR A 437 4.45 -12.24 34.40
C THR A 437 3.02 -12.67 34.68
N ASP A 438 2.14 -11.73 34.99
CA ASP A 438 0.70 -11.97 34.84
C ASP A 438 0.29 -12.00 33.35
N GLU A 439 -0.97 -12.35 33.07
CA GLU A 439 -1.50 -12.51 31.71
C GLU A 439 -1.26 -11.26 30.84
N ASN A 440 -1.45 -10.07 31.42
CA ASN A 440 -1.32 -8.80 30.72
C ASN A 440 0.12 -8.25 30.72
N GLY A 441 1.07 -8.93 31.36
CA GLY A 441 2.45 -8.42 31.51
C GLY A 441 2.55 -7.19 32.41
N THR A 442 1.51 -6.89 33.20
CA THR A 442 1.45 -5.72 34.08
C THR A 442 2.22 -5.97 35.38
N MET A 443 2.25 -7.22 35.86
CA MET A 443 3.06 -7.62 37.00
C MET A 443 4.21 -8.51 36.55
N ASP A 444 5.41 -8.14 36.96
CA ASP A 444 6.65 -8.88 36.71
C ASP A 444 7.11 -9.57 38.00
N TYR A 445 7.24 -10.90 37.93
CA TYR A 445 7.75 -11.75 39.01
C TYR A 445 9.24 -12.08 38.83
N GLY A 446 9.87 -11.47 37.83
CA GLY A 446 11.28 -11.50 37.53
C GLY A 446 11.66 -12.54 36.48
N THR A 447 12.88 -12.38 35.97
CA THR A 447 13.57 -13.38 35.15
C THR A 447 14.25 -14.41 36.04
N LYS A 448 14.18 -15.69 35.67
CA LYS A 448 14.76 -16.81 36.43
C LYS A 448 15.42 -17.82 35.49
N ASN A 449 16.45 -18.48 36.01
CA ASN A 449 17.13 -19.57 35.32
C ASN A 449 16.59 -20.91 35.82
N GLU A 450 15.91 -21.62 34.93
CA GLU A 450 15.31 -22.92 35.19
C GLU A 450 16.21 -23.97 34.54
N VAL A 451 16.93 -24.73 35.38
CA VAL A 451 18.03 -25.60 34.93
C VAL A 451 17.59 -27.05 35.00
N ILE A 452 17.60 -27.73 33.85
CA ILE A 452 17.27 -29.15 33.75
C ILE A 452 18.53 -29.96 33.48
N SER A 453 18.88 -30.85 34.40
CA SER A 453 20.03 -31.75 34.29
C SER A 453 19.66 -32.95 33.41
N LEU A 454 20.28 -33.10 32.24
CA LEU A 454 20.04 -34.25 31.35
C LEU A 454 20.87 -35.49 31.71
N ARG A 455 21.93 -35.32 32.52
CA ARG A 455 22.77 -36.44 33.01
C ARG A 455 21.95 -37.38 33.90
N GLY A 456 22.10 -38.68 33.68
CA GLY A 456 21.39 -39.71 34.44
C GLY A 456 21.66 -39.63 35.94
N VAL A 457 20.57 -39.65 36.72
CA VAL A 457 20.58 -40.02 38.14
C VAL A 457 21.17 -41.42 38.22
N ALA A 458 22.30 -41.57 38.90
CA ALA A 458 22.85 -42.89 39.17
C ALA A 458 21.80 -43.70 39.93
N LYS A 459 21.43 -44.87 39.38
CA LYS A 459 20.57 -45.85 40.05
C LYS A 459 21.14 -46.26 41.41
#